data_AF-A0A9X0CX94-F1
#
_entry.id   AF-A0A9X0CX94-F1
#
_cell.length_a   1.000
_cell.length_b   1.000
_cell.length_c   1.000
_cell.angle_alpha   90.00
_cell.angle_beta   90.00
_cell.angle_gamma   90.00
#
_symmetry.space_group_name_H-M   'P 1'
#
loop_
_entity.id
_entity.type
_entity.pdbx_description
1 polymer ?
#
loop_
_entity_poly.entity_id
_entity_poly.type
_entity_poly.pdbx_seq_one_letter_code
_entity_poly.pdbx_strand_id
1 'polypeptide(L)'
;MFILHLIALICPFRVLLESVLRPLYEKMERAGEDQMQVVRVRRRHIWSDALRAFSKADFHTGVLLSVHFIGEEAADMGGPRREFLRLLMRSLVTESGVLTGSDTRKTFSSSPIHVTQMRYFHAGRMVATSLLQGGPGINCLSPAVYAYFSADVDKCRHLVNVEDIPDLVLQEKVQKVLNFFTVQHVIVYAQHLIIAK
;
A
#
# COMPACT_ATOMS: atom_id res chain seq x y z
N MET A 1 -8.47 -5.83 21.93
CA MET A 1 -9.36 -4.65 21.74
C MET A 1 -8.73 -3.30 22.10
N PHE A 2 -7.49 -3.24 22.61
CA PHE A 2 -6.86 -1.96 22.99
C PHE A 2 -5.91 -1.36 21.92
N ILE A 3 -5.43 -2.15 20.97
CA ILE A 3 -4.52 -1.67 19.90
C ILE A 3 -5.28 -0.90 18.79
N LEU A 4 -6.57 -1.20 18.60
CA LEU A 4 -7.43 -0.52 17.61
C LEU A 4 -7.78 0.93 17.99
N HIS A 5 -7.76 1.27 19.28
CA HIS A 5 -8.10 2.63 19.74
C HIS A 5 -6.96 3.64 19.56
N LEU A 6 -5.69 3.20 19.55
CA LEU A 6 -4.56 4.12 19.46
C LEU A 6 -4.32 4.61 18.02
N ILE A 7 -4.76 3.86 17.01
CA ILE A 7 -4.67 4.24 15.59
C ILE A 7 -5.77 5.25 15.20
N ALA A 8 -6.87 5.29 15.95
CA ALA A 8 -8.04 6.12 15.66
C ALA A 8 -7.85 7.63 15.96
N LEU A 9 -6.83 8.01 16.72
CA LEU A 9 -6.64 9.40 17.19
C LEU A 9 -5.85 10.31 16.23
N ILE A 10 -5.29 9.78 15.13
CA ILE A 10 -4.41 10.55 14.22
C ILE A 10 -5.02 10.74 12.81
N CYS A 11 -6.13 10.07 12.49
CA CYS A 11 -6.68 10.10 11.12
C CYS A 11 -7.93 10.99 11.01
N PRO A 12 -7.88 12.15 10.30
CA PRO A 12 -9.05 13.02 10.10
C PRO A 12 -10.10 12.40 9.17
N PHE A 13 -9.86 11.19 8.66
CA PHE A 13 -10.77 10.47 7.79
C PHE A 13 -11.57 9.44 8.59
N ARG A 14 -12.80 9.79 8.99
CA ARG A 14 -13.77 8.87 9.63
C ARG A 14 -14.38 7.86 8.64
N VAL A 15 -13.56 7.24 7.79
CA VAL A 15 -13.88 5.90 7.30
C VAL A 15 -13.03 4.99 8.16
N LEU A 16 -13.71 4.33 9.10
CA LEU A 16 -13.05 3.48 10.07
C LEU A 16 -12.24 2.44 9.28
N LEU A 17 -10.94 2.31 9.53
CA LEU A 17 -10.12 1.26 8.94
C LEU A 17 -10.84 -0.12 9.02
N GLU A 18 -11.62 -0.32 10.07
CA GLU A 18 -12.53 -1.46 10.21
C GLU A 18 -13.53 -1.64 9.07
N SER A 19 -14.11 -0.62 8.44
CA SER A 19 -15.05 -0.82 7.32
C SER A 19 -14.36 -1.31 6.06
N VAL A 20 -13.07 -1.03 5.88
CA VAL A 20 -12.25 -1.56 4.78
C VAL A 20 -11.75 -2.97 5.10
N LEU A 21 -11.37 -3.21 6.36
CA LEU A 21 -10.83 -4.50 6.79
C LEU A 21 -11.91 -5.55 7.10
N ARG A 22 -13.09 -5.13 7.56
CA ARG A 22 -14.20 -6.04 7.94
C ARG A 22 -14.62 -6.95 6.79
N PRO A 23 -14.82 -6.47 5.55
CA PRO A 23 -15.08 -7.36 4.41
C PRO A 23 -13.96 -8.36 4.15
N LEU A 24 -12.70 -8.02 4.44
CA LEU A 24 -11.58 -8.95 4.30
C LEU A 24 -11.65 -10.06 5.37
N TYR A 25 -11.93 -9.70 6.62
CA TYR A 25 -12.07 -10.64 7.72
C TYR A 25 -13.34 -11.50 7.61
N GLU A 26 -14.45 -10.93 7.12
CA GLU A 26 -15.73 -11.65 6.94
C GLU A 26 -15.70 -12.61 5.75
N LYS A 27 -14.99 -12.25 4.66
CA LYS A 27 -14.74 -13.15 3.52
C LYS A 27 -13.67 -14.19 3.80
N MET A 28 -13.18 -14.29 5.03
CA MET A 28 -12.39 -15.43 5.45
C MET A 28 -13.30 -16.67 5.41
N GLU A 29 -13.34 -17.35 4.27
CA GLU A 29 -13.70 -18.76 4.26
C GLU A 29 -12.79 -19.41 5.30
N ARG A 30 -13.39 -19.92 6.37
CA ARG A 30 -12.69 -20.79 7.31
C ARG A 30 -12.34 -22.05 6.54
N ALA A 31 -11.26 -21.98 5.76
CA ALA A 31 -10.57 -23.18 5.34
C ALA A 31 -10.40 -24.03 6.60
N GLY A 32 -10.71 -25.33 6.51
CA GLY A 32 -10.64 -26.22 7.66
C GLY A 32 -9.33 -25.99 8.40
N GLU A 33 -9.36 -25.99 9.73
CA GLU A 33 -8.22 -25.58 10.58
C GLU A 33 -6.90 -26.33 10.26
N ASP A 34 -6.99 -27.46 9.57
CA ASP A 34 -5.88 -28.30 9.11
C ASP A 34 -5.32 -27.98 7.71
N GLN A 35 -5.97 -27.12 6.92
CA GLN A 35 -5.51 -26.81 5.56
C GLN A 35 -4.52 -25.64 5.58
N MET A 36 -3.28 -25.91 5.17
CA MET A 36 -2.24 -24.91 4.99
C MET A 36 -1.82 -24.82 3.53
N GLN A 37 -1.50 -23.61 3.07
CA GLN A 37 -0.89 -23.41 1.76
C GLN A 37 0.62 -23.23 1.90
N VAL A 38 1.37 -24.09 1.21
CA VAL A 38 2.83 -24.12 1.29
C VAL A 38 3.43 -23.06 0.37
N VAL A 39 4.25 -22.19 0.94
CA VAL A 39 5.01 -21.16 0.23
C VAL A 39 6.50 -21.40 0.43
N ARG A 40 7.20 -21.69 -0.67
CA ARG A 40 8.66 -21.91 -0.68
C ARG A 40 9.35 -20.70 -1.31
N VAL A 41 10.26 -20.08 -0.58
CA VAL A 41 10.88 -18.81 -0.99
C VAL A 41 12.37 -18.78 -0.70
N ARG A 42 13.13 -18.08 -1.54
CA ARG A 42 14.55 -17.79 -1.29
C ARG A 42 14.68 -16.39 -0.70
N ARG A 43 15.52 -16.22 0.32
CA ARG A 43 15.73 -14.92 1.00
C ARG A 43 16.13 -13.78 0.06
N ARG A 44 16.86 -14.09 -1.02
CA ARG A 44 17.31 -13.11 -2.03
C ARG A 44 16.29 -12.84 -3.15
N HIS A 45 15.15 -13.55 -3.17
CA HIS A 45 14.17 -13.52 -4.26
C HIS A 45 12.73 -13.50 -3.73
N ILE A 46 12.50 -12.83 -2.60
CA ILE A 46 11.21 -12.82 -1.90
C ILE A 46 10.09 -12.38 -2.83
N TRP A 47 10.25 -11.25 -3.52
CA TRP A 47 9.22 -10.72 -4.40
C TRP A 47 8.85 -11.71 -5.52
N SER A 48 9.84 -12.21 -6.26
CA SER A 48 9.57 -13.09 -7.41
C SER A 48 9.01 -14.45 -7.00
N ASP A 49 9.50 -15.02 -5.89
CA ASP A 49 9.02 -16.32 -5.41
C ASP A 49 7.61 -16.19 -4.80
N ALA A 50 7.35 -15.09 -4.08
CA ALA A 50 6.01 -14.78 -3.61
C ALA A 50 5.04 -14.51 -4.76
N LEU A 51 5.43 -13.73 -5.77
CA LEU A 51 4.58 -13.47 -6.93
C LEU A 51 4.17 -14.78 -7.59
N ARG A 52 5.12 -15.70 -7.82
CA ARG A 52 4.83 -17.03 -8.36
C ARG A 52 3.86 -17.82 -7.47
N ALA A 53 4.06 -17.83 -6.15
CA ALA A 53 3.20 -18.56 -5.23
C ALA A 53 1.78 -17.99 -5.19
N PHE A 54 1.66 -16.67 -5.08
CA PHE A 54 0.38 -16.00 -5.02
C PHE A 54 -0.35 -16.12 -6.37
N SER A 55 0.32 -15.98 -7.52
CA SER A 55 -0.31 -16.03 -8.85
C SER A 55 -1.02 -17.34 -9.21
N LYS A 56 -0.88 -18.40 -8.41
CA LYS A 56 -1.60 -19.65 -8.66
C LYS A 56 -3.12 -19.46 -8.54
N ALA A 57 -3.86 -20.20 -9.38
CA ALA A 57 -5.32 -20.14 -9.43
C ALA A 57 -5.97 -20.68 -8.14
N ASP A 58 -5.31 -21.63 -7.48
CA ASP A 58 -5.73 -22.26 -6.23
C ASP A 58 -5.18 -21.55 -4.97
N PHE A 59 -4.63 -20.35 -5.11
CA PHE A 59 -4.16 -19.56 -3.97
C PHE A 59 -5.33 -18.85 -3.28
N HIS A 60 -5.54 -19.15 -2.00
CA HIS A 60 -6.64 -18.60 -1.20
C HIS A 60 -6.09 -17.71 -0.07
N THR A 61 -6.61 -16.49 0.07
CA THR A 61 -6.14 -15.52 1.09
C THR A 61 -6.51 -15.93 2.51
N GLY A 62 -7.60 -16.68 2.69
CA GLY A 62 -8.07 -17.17 3.98
C GLY A 62 -7.33 -18.41 4.51
N VAL A 63 -6.55 -19.08 3.66
CA VAL A 63 -5.79 -20.28 4.03
C VAL A 63 -4.45 -19.90 4.65
N LEU A 64 -4.13 -20.50 5.80
CA LEU A 64 -2.93 -20.18 6.56
C LEU A 64 -1.65 -20.53 5.77
N LEU A 65 -0.67 -19.62 5.79
CA LEU A 65 0.62 -19.88 5.13
C LEU A 65 1.48 -20.82 5.97
N SER A 66 1.97 -21.88 5.33
CA SER A 66 3.13 -22.66 5.80
C SER A 66 4.34 -22.25 4.98
N VAL A 67 5.27 -21.51 5.60
CA VAL A 67 6.39 -20.89 4.87
C VAL A 67 7.68 -21.66 5.11
N HIS A 68 8.37 -21.99 4.01
CA HIS A 68 9.69 -22.61 4.03
C HIS A 68 10.70 -21.74 3.28
N PHE A 69 11.73 -21.29 3.99
CA PHE A 69 12.89 -20.69 3.36
C PHE A 69 13.78 -21.80 2.78
N ILE A 70 14.03 -21.72 1.48
CA ILE A 70 14.78 -22.76 0.76
C ILE A 70 16.22 -22.79 1.27
N GLY A 71 16.67 -23.97 1.72
CA GLY A 71 17.99 -24.19 2.29
C GLY A 71 18.08 -24.00 3.80
N GLU A 72 16.94 -23.78 4.49
CA GLU A 72 16.88 -23.63 5.94
C GLU A 72 15.96 -24.70 6.55
N GLU A 73 16.34 -25.22 7.72
CA GLU A 73 15.47 -26.09 8.50
C GLU A 73 14.39 -25.25 9.19
N ALA A 74 13.12 -25.60 8.96
CA ALA A 74 12.01 -24.94 9.62
C ALA A 74 11.79 -25.57 11.00
N ALA A 75 12.18 -24.87 12.07
CA ALA A 75 12.00 -25.33 13.45
C ALA A 75 10.63 -25.00 14.06
N ASP A 76 9.88 -24.07 13.46
CA ASP A 76 8.61 -23.55 13.98
C ASP A 76 7.61 -23.26 12.84
N MET A 77 6.31 -23.38 13.13
CA MET A 77 5.20 -23.08 12.23
C MET A 77 4.85 -21.58 12.18
N GLY A 78 5.19 -20.81 13.22
CA GLY A 78 4.81 -19.39 13.35
C GLY A 78 5.91 -18.40 12.97
N GLY A 79 7.16 -18.66 13.38
CA GLY A 79 8.32 -17.81 13.13
C GLY A 79 8.55 -17.50 11.64
N PRO A 80 8.72 -18.52 10.78
CA PRO A 80 8.98 -18.33 9.35
C PRO A 80 7.88 -17.53 8.64
N ARG A 81 6.61 -17.74 9.02
CA ARG A 81 5.48 -16.98 8.46
C ARG A 81 5.58 -15.49 8.80
N ARG A 82 5.74 -15.15 10.08
CA ARG A 82 5.86 -13.74 10.51
C ARG A 82 7.03 -13.04 9.83
N GLU A 83 8.16 -13.73 9.75
CA GLU A 83 9.34 -13.21 9.06
C GLU A 83 9.07 -12.99 7.56
N PHE A 84 8.48 -13.97 6.88
CA PHE A 84 8.14 -13.87 5.48
C PHE A 84 7.19 -12.71 5.19
N LEU A 85 6.13 -12.52 5.97
CA LEU A 85 5.18 -11.41 5.76
C LEU A 85 5.87 -10.04 5.88
N ARG A 86 6.82 -9.89 6.82
CA ARG A 86 7.64 -8.68 6.94
C ARG A 86 8.54 -8.47 5.73
N LEU A 87 9.25 -9.51 5.30
CA LEU A 87 10.11 -9.46 4.10
C LEU A 87 9.30 -9.20 2.84
N LEU A 88 8.10 -9.77 2.73
CA LEU A 88 7.18 -9.60 1.63
C LEU A 88 6.77 -8.14 1.48
N MET A 89 6.31 -7.49 2.56
CA MET A 89 5.96 -6.06 2.51
C MET A 89 7.16 -5.19 2.11
N ARG A 90 8.36 -5.48 2.65
CA ARG A 90 9.57 -4.75 2.25
C ARG A 90 9.88 -4.94 0.76
N SER A 91 9.84 -6.17 0.26
CA SER A 91 10.11 -6.48 -1.15
C SER A 91 9.04 -5.89 -2.09
N LEU A 92 7.79 -5.84 -1.65
CA LEU A 92 6.71 -5.16 -2.37
C LEU A 92 7.04 -3.67 -2.55
N VAL A 93 7.51 -2.99 -1.50
CA VAL A 93 7.84 -1.56 -1.57
C VAL A 93 9.10 -1.28 -2.38
N THR A 94 10.10 -2.16 -2.31
CA THR A 94 11.45 -1.88 -2.82
C THR A 94 11.82 -2.57 -4.14
N GLU A 95 11.23 -3.74 -4.44
CA GLU A 95 11.65 -4.59 -5.57
C GLU A 95 10.54 -4.79 -6.62
N SER A 96 9.27 -4.59 -6.26
CA SER A 96 8.15 -5.02 -7.12
C SER A 96 7.98 -4.22 -8.42
N GLY A 97 8.38 -2.95 -8.38
CA GLY A 97 8.05 -1.93 -9.38
C GLY A 97 6.61 -1.42 -9.32
N VAL A 98 5.71 -2.00 -8.51
CA VAL A 98 4.29 -1.61 -8.48
C VAL A 98 4.06 -0.26 -7.79
N LEU A 99 4.93 0.08 -6.85
CA LEU A 99 4.93 1.36 -6.14
C LEU A 99 6.12 2.21 -6.57
N THR A 100 5.94 3.53 -6.59
CA THR A 100 6.95 4.51 -6.97
C THR A 100 6.80 5.78 -6.13
N GLY A 101 7.75 6.70 -6.22
CA GLY A 101 7.82 7.91 -5.39
C GLY A 101 8.68 7.74 -4.15
N SER A 102 8.61 8.70 -3.24
CA SER A 102 9.43 8.72 -2.01
C SER A 102 9.07 7.57 -1.06
N ASP A 103 9.93 7.28 -0.08
CA ASP A 103 9.74 6.15 0.84
C ASP A 103 8.56 6.32 1.80
N THR A 104 8.06 7.54 1.98
CA THR A 104 6.94 7.86 2.87
C THR A 104 5.68 8.32 2.13
N ARG A 105 5.77 8.53 0.81
CA ARG A 105 4.63 8.98 -0.02
C ARG A 105 4.57 8.21 -1.35
N LYS A 106 4.65 6.88 -1.27
CA LYS A 106 4.55 6.01 -2.45
C LYS A 106 3.17 6.17 -3.11
N THR A 107 3.17 6.17 -4.44
CA THR A 107 1.98 6.05 -5.29
C THR A 107 2.13 4.83 -6.21
N PHE A 108 1.07 4.49 -6.95
CA PHE A 108 1.14 3.40 -7.92
C PHE A 108 1.89 3.83 -9.17
N SER A 109 2.86 3.01 -9.59
CA SER A 109 3.51 3.17 -10.88
C SER A 109 2.48 3.06 -12.01
N SER A 110 2.72 3.75 -13.12
CA SER A 110 1.95 3.54 -14.35
C SER A 110 2.75 2.65 -15.29
N SER A 111 2.40 1.36 -15.34
CA SER A 111 3.11 0.38 -16.16
C SER A 111 2.13 -0.59 -16.81
N PRO A 112 1.97 -0.57 -18.14
CA PRO A 112 1.12 -1.53 -18.85
C PRO A 112 1.53 -2.99 -18.59
N ILE A 113 2.82 -3.24 -18.38
CA ILE A 113 3.36 -4.58 -18.05
C ILE A 113 2.81 -5.06 -16.70
N HIS A 114 2.67 -4.18 -15.71
CA HIS A 114 2.13 -4.55 -14.41
C HIS A 114 0.63 -4.83 -14.47
N VAL A 115 -0.10 -4.17 -15.39
CA VAL A 115 -1.52 -4.46 -15.66
C VAL A 115 -1.67 -5.83 -16.33
N THR A 116 -0.95 -6.07 -17.43
CA THR A 116 -1.07 -7.34 -18.17
C THR A 116 -0.64 -8.56 -17.35
N GLN A 117 0.32 -8.39 -16.45
CA GLN A 117 0.78 -9.44 -15.53
C GLN A 117 0.03 -9.48 -14.19
N MET A 118 -1.07 -8.73 -14.05
CA MET A 118 -1.90 -8.69 -12.83
C MET A 118 -1.11 -8.38 -11.54
N ARG A 119 0.01 -7.64 -11.63
CA ARG A 119 0.89 -7.41 -10.48
C ARG A 119 0.25 -6.56 -9.39
N TYR A 120 -0.57 -5.57 -9.75
CA TYR A 120 -1.32 -4.78 -8.76
C TYR A 120 -2.32 -5.65 -7.98
N PHE A 121 -3.02 -6.54 -8.68
CA PHE A 121 -3.94 -7.49 -8.07
C PHE A 121 -3.21 -8.43 -7.12
N HIS A 122 -2.08 -9.01 -7.55
CA HIS A 122 -1.28 -9.89 -6.70
C HIS A 122 -0.67 -9.16 -5.50
N ALA A 123 -0.21 -7.91 -5.68
CA ALA A 123 0.24 -7.06 -4.59
C ALA A 123 -0.89 -6.82 -3.56
N GLY A 124 -2.08 -6.45 -4.01
CA GLY A 124 -3.25 -6.30 -3.14
C GLY A 124 -3.59 -7.58 -2.39
N ARG A 125 -3.54 -8.73 -3.07
CA ARG A 125 -3.75 -10.05 -2.46
C ARG A 125 -2.70 -10.40 -1.40
N MET A 126 -1.44 -10.05 -1.62
CA MET A 126 -0.36 -10.21 -0.64
C MET A 126 -0.56 -9.34 0.60
N VAL A 127 -0.96 -8.08 0.42
CA VAL A 127 -1.26 -7.16 1.52
C VAL A 127 -2.44 -7.67 2.34
N ALA A 128 -3.51 -8.09 1.68
CA ALA A 128 -4.67 -8.67 2.34
C ALA A 128 -4.29 -9.92 3.16
N THR A 129 -3.51 -10.84 2.57
CA THR A 129 -3.03 -12.05 3.27
C THR A 129 -2.17 -11.70 4.48
N SER A 130 -1.29 -10.70 4.34
CA SER A 130 -0.47 -10.22 5.45
C SER A 130 -1.35 -9.70 6.58
N LEU A 131 -2.30 -8.82 6.30
CA LEU A 131 -3.21 -8.26 7.30
C LEU A 131 -4.06 -9.35 7.98
N LEU A 132 -4.64 -10.27 7.20
CA LEU A 132 -5.47 -11.36 7.71
C LEU A 132 -4.72 -12.31 8.64
N GLN A 133 -3.42 -12.52 8.38
CA GLN A 133 -2.59 -13.45 9.16
C GLN A 133 -1.73 -12.74 10.22
N GLY A 134 -2.05 -11.48 10.55
CA GLY A 134 -1.39 -10.71 11.61
C GLY A 134 -0.01 -10.15 11.25
N GLY A 135 0.33 -10.11 9.97
CA GLY A 135 1.51 -9.45 9.42
C GLY A 135 1.31 -7.96 9.17
N PRO A 136 2.38 -7.25 8.70
CA PRO A 136 2.33 -5.83 8.43
C PRO A 136 1.50 -5.51 7.17
N GLY A 137 0.84 -4.35 7.16
CA GLY A 137 0.27 -3.76 5.94
C GLY A 137 1.30 -2.94 5.16
N ILE A 138 0.87 -2.32 4.06
CA ILE A 138 1.66 -1.27 3.41
C ILE A 138 1.47 0.01 4.21
N ASN A 139 2.56 0.55 4.74
CA ASN A 139 2.62 1.74 5.61
C ASN A 139 3.45 2.88 5.01
N CYS A 140 3.51 2.97 3.67
CA CYS A 140 4.36 3.92 2.95
C CYS A 140 3.61 4.69 1.85
N LEU A 141 2.29 4.49 1.69
CA LEU A 141 1.53 5.16 0.64
C LEU A 141 1.29 6.62 1.00
N SER A 142 1.09 7.47 -0.01
CA SER A 142 0.70 8.84 0.26
C SER A 142 -0.67 8.90 0.97
N PRO A 143 -0.91 9.93 1.81
CA PRO A 143 -2.21 10.12 2.46
C PRO A 143 -3.39 10.12 1.49
N ALA A 144 -3.20 10.69 0.30
CA ALA A 144 -4.21 10.70 -0.75
C ALA A 144 -4.59 9.29 -1.23
N VAL A 145 -3.61 8.38 -1.34
CA VAL A 145 -3.86 6.99 -1.75
C VAL A 145 -4.62 6.22 -0.67
N TYR A 146 -4.28 6.39 0.61
CA TYR A 146 -5.05 5.77 1.70
C TYR A 146 -6.49 6.28 1.75
N ALA A 147 -6.68 7.59 1.58
CA ALA A 147 -8.00 8.19 1.51
C ALA A 147 -8.79 7.63 0.32
N TYR A 148 -8.14 7.46 -0.83
CA TYR A 148 -8.77 6.90 -2.03
C TYR A 148 -9.25 5.45 -1.85
N PHE A 149 -8.55 4.62 -1.07
CA PHE A 149 -9.06 3.27 -0.74
C PHE A 149 -10.33 3.29 0.11
N SER A 150 -10.54 4.38 0.85
CA SER A 150 -11.58 4.47 1.87
C SER A 150 -12.75 5.35 1.42
N ALA A 151 -12.59 6.15 0.37
CA ALA A 151 -13.59 7.10 -0.09
C ALA A 151 -13.50 7.44 -1.58
N ASP A 152 -14.47 8.22 -2.01
CA ASP A 152 -14.54 8.77 -3.35
C ASP A 152 -13.35 9.70 -3.68
N VAL A 153 -12.96 9.70 -4.96
CA VAL A 153 -11.92 10.56 -5.55
C VAL A 153 -12.14 12.02 -5.17
N ASP A 154 -13.38 12.50 -5.22
CA ASP A 154 -13.71 13.90 -4.95
C ASP A 154 -13.33 14.32 -3.53
N LYS A 155 -13.47 13.40 -2.57
CA LYS A 155 -13.11 13.64 -1.17
C LYS A 155 -11.61 13.61 -0.93
N CYS A 156 -10.83 13.05 -1.86
CA CYS A 156 -9.39 12.87 -1.69
C CYS A 156 -8.56 13.96 -2.38
N ARG A 157 -9.14 14.76 -3.29
CA ARG A 157 -8.42 15.76 -4.08
C ARG A 157 -7.57 16.72 -3.25
N HIS A 158 -8.06 17.16 -2.10
CA HIS A 158 -7.37 18.11 -1.23
C HIS A 158 -6.14 17.53 -0.50
N LEU A 159 -5.97 16.21 -0.51
CA LEU A 159 -4.83 15.52 0.11
C LEU A 159 -3.67 15.30 -0.86
N VAL A 160 -3.92 15.49 -2.16
CA VAL A 160 -2.91 15.33 -3.21
C VAL A 160 -1.89 16.45 -3.09
N ASN A 161 -0.62 16.08 -3.02
CA ASN A 161 0.51 16.99 -2.96
C ASN A 161 1.40 16.82 -4.20
N VAL A 162 2.14 17.86 -4.56
CA VAL A 162 3.21 17.79 -5.58
C VAL A 162 4.21 16.68 -5.29
N GLU A 163 4.51 16.43 -4.01
CA GLU A 163 5.36 15.33 -3.55
C GLU A 163 4.86 13.94 -3.95
N ASP A 164 3.56 13.80 -4.26
CA ASP A 164 2.96 12.54 -4.71
C ASP A 164 3.28 12.23 -6.18
N ILE A 165 3.82 13.20 -6.93
CA ILE A 165 4.28 13.04 -8.31
C ILE A 165 5.64 12.34 -8.31
N PRO A 166 5.75 11.09 -8.82
CA PRO A 166 7.01 10.34 -8.76
C PRO A 166 8.07 10.84 -9.75
N ASP A 167 7.62 11.38 -10.89
CA ASP A 167 8.50 11.94 -11.91
C ASP A 167 9.00 13.30 -11.45
N LEU A 168 10.29 13.39 -11.12
CA LEU A 168 10.92 14.61 -10.60
C LEU A 168 10.85 15.77 -11.61
N VAL A 169 10.96 15.50 -12.91
CA VAL A 169 10.90 16.54 -13.94
C VAL A 169 9.48 17.09 -14.05
N LEU A 170 8.48 16.21 -13.99
CA LEU A 170 7.08 16.63 -13.96
C LEU A 170 6.75 17.38 -12.67
N GLN A 171 7.23 16.88 -11.53
CA GLN A 171 7.07 17.49 -10.22
C GLN A 171 7.60 18.92 -10.20
N GLU A 172 8.82 19.14 -10.69
CA GLU A 172 9.42 20.47 -10.80
C GLU A 172 8.60 21.42 -11.67
N LYS A 173 8.08 20.92 -12.81
CA LYS A 173 7.24 21.72 -13.71
C LYS A 173 5.92 22.12 -13.04
N VAL A 174 5.26 21.18 -12.36
CA VAL A 174 4.02 21.45 -11.62
C VAL A 174 4.29 22.44 -10.49
N GLN A 175 5.40 22.29 -9.77
CA GLN A 175 5.79 23.22 -8.71
C GLN A 175 5.98 24.65 -9.24
N LYS A 176 6.64 24.81 -10.40
CA LYS A 176 6.80 26.13 -11.03
C LYS A 176 5.47 26.76 -11.41
N VAL A 177 4.53 25.98 -11.95
CA VAL A 177 3.18 26.45 -12.30
C VAL A 177 2.42 26.89 -11.06
N LEU A 178 2.47 26.12 -9.98
CA LEU A 178 1.81 26.48 -8.71
C LEU A 178 2.38 27.77 -8.13
N ASN A 179 3.70 27.91 -8.10
CA ASN A 179 4.36 29.11 -7.62
C ASN A 179 3.95 30.35 -8.43
N PHE A 180 3.81 30.21 -9.75
CA PHE A 180 3.35 31.29 -10.63
C PHE A 180 1.94 31.78 -10.25
N PHE A 181 0.98 30.86 -10.05
CA PHE A 181 -0.37 31.22 -9.64
C PHE A 181 -0.42 31.86 -8.26
N THR A 182 0.39 31.39 -7.31
CA THR A 182 0.50 32.00 -5.97
C THR A 182 0.98 33.45 -6.06
N VAL A 183 2.01 33.72 -6.87
CA VAL A 183 2.52 35.09 -7.08
C VAL A 183 1.46 35.99 -7.69
N GLN A 184 0.72 35.52 -8.70
CA GLN A 184 -0.38 36.31 -9.29
C GLN A 184 -1.47 36.65 -8.27
N HIS A 185 -1.85 35.70 -7.42
CA HIS A 185 -2.88 35.93 -6.40
C HIS A 185 -2.42 36.98 -5.37
N VAL A 186 -1.15 36.95 -4.96
CA VAL A 186 -0.56 37.96 -4.06
C VAL A 186 -0.52 39.34 -4.71
N ILE A 187 -0.18 39.44 -6.00
CA ILE A 187 -0.15 40.72 -6.73
C ILE A 187 -1.57 41.32 -6.79
N VAL A 188 -2.58 40.52 -7.15
CA VAL A 188 -3.98 40.96 -7.22
C VAL A 188 -4.45 41.44 -5.85
N TYR A 189 -4.15 40.69 -4.79
CA TYR A 189 -4.51 41.07 -3.43
C TYR A 189 -3.84 42.39 -2.99
N ALA A 190 -2.56 42.57 -3.32
CA ALA A 190 -1.82 43.80 -3.04
C ALA A 190 -2.40 45.01 -3.81
N GLN A 191 -2.77 44.83 -5.08
CA GLN A 191 -3.44 45.87 -5.88
C GLN A 191 -4.77 46.30 -5.27
N HIS A 192 -5.60 45.36 -4.82
CA HIS A 192 -6.85 45.69 -4.13
C HIS A 192 -6.62 46.49 -2.84
N LEU A 193 -5.60 46.15 -2.05
CA LEU A 193 -5.25 46.91 -0.84
C LEU A 193 -4.75 48.33 -1.14
N ILE A 194 -4.06 48.52 -2.25
CA ILE A 194 -3.56 49.84 -2.68
C ILE A 194 -4.73 50.71 -3.17
N ILE A 195 -5.69 50.14 -3.90
CA ILE A 195 -6.84 50.88 -4.44
C ILE A 195 -7.90 51.20 -3.37
N ALA A 196 -7.97 50.41 -2.30
CA ALA A 196 -8.91 50.61 -1.19
C ALA A 196 -8.44 51.65 -0.14
N LYS A 197 -7.27 52.28 -0.34
CA LYS A 197 -6.75 53.40 0.46
C LYS A 197 -6.86 54.71 -0.31
#